data_AF-A0A958N348-F1
#
_entry.id   AF-A0A958N348-F1
#
_cell.length_a   1.000
_cell.length_b   1.000
_cell.length_c   1.000
_cell.angle_alpha   90.00
_cell.angle_beta   90.00
_cell.angle_gamma   90.00
#
_symmetry.space_group_name_H-M   'P 1'
#
loop_
_entity.id
_entity.type
_entity.pdbx_description
1 polymer ?
#
loop_
_entity_poly.entity_id
_entity_poly.type
_entity_poly.pdbx_seq_one_letter_code
_entity_poly.pdbx_strand_id
1 'polypeptide(L)'
;MKSSNELFEIIIKTLQKIKSPLPENMGPETDLANDLELDSIDILDLSFELEKELNCSESLVEYLQKLRLGNVEHNHITIGELVNYLKSKSS
;
A
#
# COMPACT_ATOMS: atom_id res chain seq x y z
N MET A 1 9.69 7.78 14.48
CA MET A 1 9.52 7.07 13.20
C MET A 1 9.21 5.61 13.46
N LYS A 2 8.21 5.05 12.78
CA LYS A 2 7.96 3.59 12.78
C LYS A 2 9.05 2.88 11.96
N SER A 3 9.44 1.68 12.38
CA SER A 3 10.36 0.82 11.63
C SER A 3 9.70 0.27 10.35
N SER A 4 10.51 -0.20 9.40
CA SER A 4 10.00 -0.85 8.18
C SER A 4 9.13 -2.07 8.49
N ASN A 5 9.46 -2.83 9.55
CA ASN A 5 8.68 -3.98 9.97
C ASN A 5 7.32 -3.56 10.54
N GLU A 6 7.27 -2.50 11.36
CA GLU A 6 6.00 -1.97 11.87
C GLU A 6 5.09 -1.46 10.73
N LEU A 7 5.65 -0.79 9.74
CA LEU A 7 4.88 -0.33 8.57
C LEU A 7 4.35 -1.50 7.74
N PHE A 8 5.17 -2.54 7.55
CA PHE A 8 4.75 -3.77 6.87
C PHE A 8 3.54 -4.40 7.58
N GLU A 9 3.63 -4.61 8.90
CA GLU A 9 2.54 -5.17 9.70
C GLU A 9 1.26 -4.32 9.65
N ILE A 10 1.39 -2.99 9.61
CA ILE A 10 0.24 -2.09 9.47
C ILE A 10 -0.40 -2.25 8.09
N ILE A 11 0.39 -2.31 7.01
CA ILE A 11 -0.13 -2.54 5.65
C ILE A 11 -0.87 -3.87 5.58
N ILE A 12 -0.29 -4.96 6.08
CA ILE A 12 -0.93 -6.28 6.07
C ILE A 12 -2.26 -6.26 6.83
N LYS A 13 -2.30 -5.67 8.03
CA LYS A 13 -3.54 -5.56 8.82
C LYS A 13 -4.59 -4.72 8.12
N THR A 14 -4.19 -3.64 7.44
CA THR A 14 -5.13 -2.81 6.69
C THR A 14 -5.66 -3.54 5.46
N LEU A 15 -4.79 -4.23 4.72
CA LEU A 15 -5.20 -5.08 3.59
C LEU A 15 -6.23 -6.13 4.03
N GLN A 16 -6.03 -6.77 5.19
CA GLN A 16 -6.97 -7.76 5.74
C GLN A 16 -8.38 -7.19 6.04
N LYS A 17 -8.49 -5.87 6.28
CA LYS A 17 -9.79 -5.21 6.46
C LYS A 17 -10.50 -4.95 5.13
N ILE A 18 -9.73 -4.73 4.06
CA ILE A 18 -10.23 -4.34 2.74
C ILE A 18 -10.58 -5.57 1.93
N LYS A 19 -9.67 -6.55 1.91
CA LYS A 19 -9.79 -7.77 1.12
C LYS A 19 -9.48 -8.98 1.98
N SER A 20 -10.37 -9.96 1.92
CA SER A 20 -10.20 -11.26 2.56
C SER A 20 -10.87 -12.35 1.71
N PRO A 21 -10.20 -13.48 1.46
CA PRO A 21 -8.89 -13.87 1.98
C PRO A 21 -7.72 -13.17 1.27
N LEU A 22 -6.58 -13.07 1.96
CA LEU A 22 -5.28 -12.69 1.38
C LEU A 22 -4.35 -13.90 1.32
N PRO A 23 -3.36 -13.92 0.41
CA PRO A 23 -2.33 -14.96 0.36
C PRO A 23 -1.56 -15.07 1.68
N GLU A 24 -1.24 -16.29 2.11
CA GLU A 24 -0.49 -16.52 3.36
C GLU A 24 0.97 -16.04 3.28
N ASN A 25 1.55 -15.98 2.09
CA ASN A 25 2.95 -15.64 1.85
C ASN A 25 3.11 -14.26 1.21
N MET A 26 2.65 -13.21 1.90
CA MET A 26 2.91 -11.83 1.49
C MET A 26 4.30 -11.38 1.96
N GLY A 27 5.00 -10.64 1.12
CA GLY A 27 6.32 -10.09 1.40
C GLY A 27 6.52 -8.73 0.74
N PRO A 28 7.73 -8.14 0.86
CA PRO A 28 8.03 -6.84 0.29
C PRO A 28 7.84 -6.76 -1.23
N GLU A 29 8.00 -7.87 -1.96
CA GLU A 29 7.84 -7.94 -3.41
C GLU A 29 6.39 -8.20 -3.85
N THR A 30 5.46 -8.41 -2.91
CA THR A 30 4.05 -8.69 -3.23
C THR A 30 3.42 -7.49 -3.89
N ASP A 31 2.94 -7.67 -5.12
CA ASP A 31 2.27 -6.64 -5.89
C ASP A 31 0.81 -6.48 -5.48
N LEU A 32 0.42 -5.25 -5.18
CA LEU A 32 -0.93 -4.91 -4.75
C LEU A 32 -1.98 -5.21 -5.82
N ALA A 33 -1.68 -5.04 -7.11
CA ALA A 33 -2.67 -5.24 -8.17
C ALA A 33 -2.67 -6.67 -8.73
N ASN A 34 -1.50 -7.28 -8.95
CA ASN A 34 -1.37 -8.59 -9.57
C ASN A 34 -1.49 -9.74 -8.57
N ASP A 35 -0.83 -9.65 -7.42
CA ASP A 35 -0.80 -10.76 -6.46
C ASP A 35 -2.00 -10.72 -5.53
N LEU A 36 -2.47 -9.51 -5.19
CA LEU A 36 -3.61 -9.30 -4.30
C LEU A 36 -4.90 -8.96 -5.05
N GLU A 37 -4.84 -8.78 -6.37
CA GLU A 37 -5.99 -8.43 -7.20
C GLU A 37 -6.74 -7.19 -6.68
N LEU A 38 -6.04 -6.20 -6.10
CA LEU A 38 -6.70 -4.98 -5.61
C LEU A 38 -7.13 -4.11 -6.79
N ASP A 39 -8.41 -3.76 -6.80
CA ASP A 39 -8.94 -2.83 -7.78
C ASP A 39 -8.75 -1.37 -7.34
N SER A 40 -9.29 -0.44 -8.13
CA SER A 40 -9.12 0.99 -7.85
C SER A 40 -9.86 1.46 -6.59
N ILE A 41 -10.93 0.78 -6.21
CA ILE A 41 -11.70 1.07 -5.00
C ILE A 41 -10.94 0.50 -3.80
N ASP A 42 -10.44 -0.73 -3.90
CA ASP A 42 -9.60 -1.35 -2.86
C ASP A 42 -8.37 -0.49 -2.55
N ILE A 43 -7.68 0.01 -3.59
CA ILE A 43 -6.52 0.88 -3.46
C ILE A 43 -6.88 2.22 -2.80
N LEU A 44 -8.06 2.77 -3.12
CA LEU A 44 -8.55 4.00 -2.52
C LEU A 44 -8.85 3.79 -1.02
N ASP A 45 -9.52 2.70 -0.67
CA ASP A 45 -9.81 2.32 0.71
C ASP A 45 -8.52 2.06 1.50
N LEU A 46 -7.53 1.43 0.86
CA LEU A 46 -6.19 1.21 1.42
C LEU A 46 -5.50 2.52 1.76
N SER A 47 -5.53 3.51 0.86
CA SER A 47 -4.98 4.83 1.16
C SER A 47 -5.66 5.47 2.36
N PHE A 48 -6.99 5.48 2.42
CA PHE A 48 -7.71 6.15 3.50
C PHE A 48 -7.46 5.49 4.86
N GLU A 49 -7.48 4.16 4.94
CA GLU A 49 -7.22 3.45 6.19
C GLU A 49 -5.76 3.61 6.64
N LEU A 50 -4.80 3.63 5.72
CA LEU A 50 -3.39 3.89 6.06
C LEU A 50 -3.15 5.32 6.52
N GLU A 51 -3.75 6.31 5.86
CA GLU A 51 -3.69 7.73 6.28
C GLU A 51 -4.23 7.90 7.69
N LYS A 52 -5.36 7.25 7.99
CA LYS A 52 -5.98 7.25 9.32
C LYS A 52 -5.11 6.56 10.37
N GLU A 53 -4.58 5.37 10.07
CA GLU A 53 -3.80 4.57 11.03
C GLU A 53 -2.43 5.19 11.32
N LEU A 54 -1.81 5.82 10.31
CA LEU A 54 -0.48 6.41 10.41
C LEU A 54 -0.49 7.91 10.68
N ASN A 55 -1.66 8.55 10.65
CA ASN A 55 -1.84 9.99 10.76
C ASN A 55 -0.93 10.75 9.77
N CYS A 56 -0.79 10.22 8.54
CA CYS A 56 0.00 10.81 7.45
C CYS A 56 -0.94 11.52 6.45
N SER A 57 -0.49 12.63 5.86
CA SER A 57 -1.37 13.52 5.06
C SER A 57 -1.63 13.02 3.64
N GLU A 58 -2.81 13.40 3.11
CA GLU A 58 -3.53 13.26 1.80
C GLU A 58 -2.79 12.91 0.49
N SER A 59 -1.47 12.75 0.50
CA SER A 59 -0.68 12.39 -0.69
C SER A 59 -0.59 10.88 -0.94
N LEU A 60 -1.16 10.02 -0.09
CA LEU A 60 -1.08 8.57 -0.28
C LEU A 60 -2.00 8.12 -1.42
N VAL A 61 -3.20 8.68 -1.49
CA VAL A 61 -4.12 8.48 -2.62
C VAL A 61 -3.43 8.85 -3.93
N GLU A 62 -2.79 10.02 -4.01
CA GLU A 62 -2.06 10.45 -5.21
C GLU A 62 -0.89 9.53 -5.53
N TYR A 63 -0.14 9.06 -4.54
CA TYR A 63 0.97 8.13 -4.75
C TYR A 63 0.48 6.82 -5.36
N LEU A 64 -0.57 6.23 -4.77
CA LEU A 64 -1.16 4.99 -5.27
C LEU A 64 -1.86 5.18 -6.62
N GLN A 65 -2.44 6.36 -6.89
CA GLN A 65 -3.12 6.66 -8.16
C GLN A 65 -2.17 7.08 -9.29
N LYS A 66 -1.07 7.80 -9.00
CA LYS A 66 -0.09 8.24 -10.03
C LYS A 66 0.56 7.07 -10.74
N LEU A 67 0.63 5.92 -10.08
CA LEU A 67 1.18 4.67 -10.61
C LEU A 67 0.21 3.95 -11.58
N ARG A 68 -1.00 4.49 -11.79
CA ARG A 68 -1.95 4.03 -12.82
C ARG A 68 -1.90 4.85 -14.11
N LEU A 69 -1.46 6.11 -14.06
CA LEU A 69 -1.61 7.08 -15.18
C LEU A 69 -0.28 7.47 -15.84
N GLY A 70 0.88 7.01 -15.35
CA GLY A 70 2.19 7.34 -15.90
C GLY A 70 3.00 6.13 -16.38
N ASN A 71 3.03 5.91 -17.70
CA ASN A 71 4.00 5.09 -18.45
C ASN A 71 3.96 3.54 -18.30
N VAL A 72 3.01 2.93 -19.02
CA VAL A 72 3.08 1.77 -19.96
C VAL A 72 3.90 0.50 -19.66
N GLU A 73 4.82 0.40 -18.69
CA GLU A 73 5.56 -0.87 -18.47
C GLU A 73 5.70 -1.31 -17.00
N HIS A 74 5.42 -0.46 -16.00
CA HIS A 74 5.71 -0.74 -14.59
C HIS A 74 4.56 -0.33 -13.65
N ASN A 75 3.33 -0.74 -13.94
CA ASN A 75 2.12 -0.38 -13.17
C ASN A 75 1.91 -1.30 -11.94
N HIS A 76 2.95 -1.52 -11.16
CA HIS A 76 2.96 -2.46 -10.05
C HIS A 76 3.50 -1.75 -8.82
N ILE A 77 2.74 -1.82 -7.72
CA ILE A 77 3.13 -1.29 -6.41
C ILE A 77 3.31 -2.48 -5.51
N THR A 78 4.54 -2.65 -5.06
CA THR A 78 4.83 -3.67 -4.07
C THR A 78 4.61 -3.16 -2.65
N ILE A 79 4.38 -4.06 -1.71
CA ILE A 79 4.30 -3.70 -0.28
C ILE A 79 5.59 -3.01 0.18
N GLY A 80 6.75 -3.42 -0.33
CA GLY A 80 8.06 -2.84 0.00
C GLY A 80 8.18 -1.39 -0.45
N GLU A 81 7.71 -1.06 -1.65
CA GLU A 81 7.65 0.33 -2.14
C GLU A 81 6.72 1.19 -1.29
N LEU A 82 5.56 0.64 -0.90
CA LEU A 82 4.64 1.32 -0.01
C LEU A 82 5.25 1.57 1.38
N VAL A 83 5.97 0.60 1.96
CA VAL A 83 6.72 0.78 3.21
C VAL A 83 7.75 1.91 3.08
N ASN A 84 8.52 1.93 2.00
CA ASN A 84 9.54 2.95 1.77
C ASN A 84 8.91 4.35 1.62
N TYR A 85 7.79 4.44 0.90
CA TYR A 85 7.03 5.68 0.78
C TYR A 85 6.57 6.18 2.14
N LEU A 86 5.88 5.35 2.93
CA LEU A 86 5.36 5.72 4.25
C LEU A 86 6.47 6.09 5.23
N LYS A 87 7.62 5.41 5.14
CA LYS A 87 8.81 5.74 5.94
C LYS A 87 9.37 7.12 5.59
N SER A 88 9.40 7.48 4.30
CA SER A 88 9.84 8.81 3.84
C SER A 88 8.92 9.94 4.30
N LYS A 89 7.64 9.66 4.50
CA LYS A 89 6.62 10.62 4.98
C LYS A 89 6.52 10.70 6.51
N SER A 90 7.07 9.72 7.21
CA SER A 90 7.11 9.68 8.68
C SER A 90 8.38 10.29 9.28
N SER A 91 9.29 10.80 8.44
CA SER A 91 10.54 11.48 8.81
C SER A 91 10.33 12.98 8.95
#